data_AF-A0A951B773-F1
#
_entry.id   AF-A0A951B773-F1
#
_cell.length_a   1.000
_cell.length_b   1.000
_cell.length_c   1.000
_cell.angle_alpha   90.00
_cell.angle_beta   90.00
_cell.angle_gamma   90.00
#
_symmetry.space_group_name_H-M   'P 1'
#
loop_
_entity.id
_entity.type
_entity.pdbx_description
1 polymer ?
#
loop_
_entity_poly.entity_id
_entity_poly.type
_entity_poly.pdbx_seq_one_letter_code
_entity_poly.pdbx_strand_id
1 'polypeptide(L)'
;MLAHSIEFSPALDLEAFAAVPAAPAVFLLRGESSQAEPYISKTANLRRRLQRLLGSPNEHSRKLSLRDRVRSIEFTATGSDFESGFLLYKLLRSNFPGTYQQRLRLRPPPLVKLHLENAYPRVSITTHRGRPGAKSIYYGPFRSRAVAEKFANDSLDFFKMRRCVDDLHPDPAFPGCIYSEMKMCLAPCFKGCTDDEYREEVVRVQSYLDSGGRSLEREFERQRDDASAALDFENAGALHARVEKLKPVLAQLPEIVH
;
A
#
# COMPACT_ATOMS: atom_id res chain seq x y z
N MET A 1 -23.71 -13.57 1.58
CA MET A 1 -24.80 -13.26 2.53
C MET A 1 -24.23 -13.32 3.93
N LEU A 2 -24.79 -12.54 4.85
CA LEU A 2 -24.45 -12.66 6.27
C LEU A 2 -25.09 -13.93 6.84
N ALA A 3 -24.59 -14.41 7.99
CA ALA A 3 -24.91 -15.74 8.51
C ALA A 3 -26.28 -15.80 9.20
N HIS A 4 -26.72 -14.68 9.78
CA HIS A 4 -27.98 -14.58 10.50
C HIS A 4 -28.80 -13.42 9.94
N SER A 5 -30.13 -13.58 9.95
CA SER A 5 -31.10 -12.57 9.57
C SER A 5 -32.28 -12.62 10.54
N ILE A 6 -32.71 -11.46 11.03
CA ILE A 6 -33.91 -11.31 11.86
C ILE A 6 -34.77 -10.18 11.31
N GLU A 7 -36.09 -10.32 11.42
CA GLU A 7 -37.02 -9.24 11.16
C GLU A 7 -37.01 -8.24 12.34
N PHE A 8 -37.25 -6.98 12.03
CA PHE A 8 -37.28 -5.90 13.01
C PHE A 8 -38.58 -5.11 12.89
N SER A 9 -39.29 -5.02 14.00
CA SER A 9 -40.43 -4.12 14.19
C SER A 9 -40.15 -3.24 15.40
N PRO A 10 -40.40 -1.91 15.33
CA PRO A 10 -40.28 -1.02 16.48
C PRO A 10 -41.09 -1.47 17.70
N ALA A 11 -42.19 -2.20 17.52
CA ALA A 11 -43.00 -2.70 18.62
C ALA A 11 -42.36 -3.88 19.39
N LEU A 12 -41.42 -4.59 18.77
CA LEU A 12 -40.78 -5.81 19.29
C LEU A 12 -39.25 -5.64 19.41
N ASP A 13 -38.80 -4.41 19.70
CA ASP A 13 -37.39 -4.07 19.67
C ASP A 13 -36.56 -4.79 20.76
N LEU A 14 -37.10 -4.96 21.97
CA LEU A 14 -36.44 -5.66 23.07
C LEU A 14 -36.11 -7.12 22.72
N GLU A 15 -37.05 -7.83 22.09
CA GLU A 15 -36.86 -9.21 21.65
C GLU A 15 -35.78 -9.30 20.56
N ALA A 16 -35.84 -8.40 19.57
CA ALA A 16 -34.84 -8.31 18.51
C ALA A 16 -33.43 -8.04 19.07
N PHE A 17 -33.29 -7.18 20.08
CA PHE A 17 -31.99 -6.91 20.70
C PHE A 17 -31.49 -8.05 21.59
N ALA A 18 -32.38 -8.81 22.21
CA ALA A 18 -32.03 -9.99 23.00
C ALA A 18 -31.53 -11.13 22.10
N ALA A 19 -32.12 -11.31 20.91
CA ALA A 19 -31.74 -12.30 19.91
C ALA A 19 -30.35 -12.08 19.27
N VAL A 20 -29.77 -10.89 19.45
CA VAL A 20 -28.49 -10.52 18.85
C VAL A 20 -27.34 -10.61 19.87
N PRO A 21 -26.16 -11.13 19.50
CA PRO A 21 -25.03 -11.26 20.41
C PRO A 21 -24.41 -9.90 20.80
N ALA A 22 -23.89 -9.83 22.02
CA ALA A 22 -23.08 -8.72 22.51
C ALA A 22 -21.59 -8.90 22.12
N ALA A 23 -21.32 -9.09 20.82
CA ALA A 23 -20.00 -9.42 20.30
C ALA A 23 -19.60 -8.53 19.10
N PRO A 24 -18.32 -8.53 18.68
CA PRO A 24 -17.92 -7.92 17.42
C PRO A 24 -18.62 -8.59 16.24
N ALA A 25 -19.12 -7.77 15.32
CA ALA A 25 -19.87 -8.26 14.17
C ALA A 25 -19.87 -7.25 13.02
N VAL A 26 -20.12 -7.77 11.82
CA VAL A 26 -20.53 -6.99 10.66
C VAL A 26 -22.03 -7.17 10.48
N PHE A 27 -22.75 -6.07 10.23
CA PHE A 27 -24.19 -6.09 10.08
C PHE A 27 -24.65 -5.23 8.91
N LEU A 28 -25.84 -5.56 8.41
CA LEU A 28 -26.52 -4.91 7.32
C LEU A 28 -27.97 -4.69 7.74
N LEU A 29 -28.45 -3.45 7.63
CA LEU A 29 -29.84 -3.08 7.92
C LEU A 29 -30.55 -2.77 6.61
N ARG A 30 -31.67 -3.44 6.36
CA ARG A 30 -32.55 -3.18 5.20
C ARG A 30 -33.84 -2.53 5.66
N GLY A 31 -34.34 -1.62 4.84
CA GLY A 31 -35.69 -1.10 4.98
C GLY A 31 -36.72 -1.96 4.28
N GLU A 32 -37.93 -1.44 4.21
CA GLU A 32 -39.09 -2.11 3.62
C GLU A 32 -38.99 -2.24 2.10
N SER A 33 -38.48 -1.21 1.43
CA SER A 33 -38.21 -1.26 -0.01
C SER A 33 -36.93 -2.03 -0.29
N SER A 34 -37.04 -3.07 -1.13
CA SER A 34 -35.89 -3.83 -1.63
C SER A 34 -34.91 -3.00 -2.46
N GLN A 35 -35.36 -1.85 -2.98
CA GLN A 35 -34.53 -0.91 -3.75
C GLN A 35 -33.80 0.11 -2.87
N ALA A 36 -34.14 0.23 -1.58
CA ALA A 36 -33.48 1.17 -0.69
C ALA A 36 -32.03 0.73 -0.37
N GLU A 37 -31.10 1.68 -0.32
CA GLU A 37 -29.72 1.39 0.02
C GLU A 37 -29.60 0.82 1.45
N PRO A 38 -28.94 -0.35 1.63
CA PRO A 38 -28.76 -0.92 2.96
C PRO A 38 -27.72 -0.13 3.77
N TYR A 39 -27.93 -0.02 5.08
CA TYR A 39 -26.92 0.50 5.99
C TYR A 39 -25.97 -0.65 6.40
N ILE A 40 -24.70 -0.57 5.99
CA ILE A 40 -23.68 -1.60 6.26
C ILE A 40 -22.59 -1.04 7.16
N SER A 41 -22.24 -1.75 8.24
CA SER A 41 -21.17 -1.34 9.17
C SER A 41 -20.60 -2.52 9.93
N LYS A 42 -19.37 -2.37 10.45
CA LYS A 42 -18.82 -3.22 11.51
C LYS A 42 -18.96 -2.57 12.89
N THR A 43 -18.92 -3.36 13.95
CA THR A 43 -18.94 -2.86 15.33
C THR A 43 -18.30 -3.86 16.29
N ALA A 44 -17.74 -3.37 17.41
CA ALA A 44 -17.19 -4.22 18.47
C ALA A 44 -18.26 -4.82 19.40
N ASN A 45 -19.48 -4.29 19.40
CA ASN A 45 -20.59 -4.84 20.17
C ASN A 45 -21.91 -4.60 19.41
N LEU A 46 -22.42 -5.65 18.80
CA LEU A 46 -23.58 -5.58 17.92
C LEU A 46 -24.85 -5.16 18.65
N ARG A 47 -25.19 -5.83 19.76
CA ARG A 47 -26.37 -5.49 20.57
C ARG A 47 -26.42 -4.01 20.94
N ARG A 48 -25.34 -3.48 21.52
CA ARG A 48 -25.25 -2.05 21.90
C ARG A 48 -25.36 -1.12 20.69
N ARG A 49 -24.79 -1.52 19.55
CA ARG A 49 -24.84 -0.71 18.31
C ARG A 49 -26.24 -0.66 17.73
N LEU A 50 -26.97 -1.78 17.73
CA LEU A 50 -28.35 -1.85 17.27
C LEU A 50 -29.30 -1.08 18.20
N GLN A 51 -29.18 -1.25 19.52
CA GLN A 51 -29.93 -0.44 20.49
C GLN A 51 -29.75 1.06 20.26
N ARG A 52 -28.52 1.50 19.95
CA ARG A 52 -28.23 2.91 19.65
C ARG A 52 -28.84 3.40 18.34
N LEU A 53 -28.97 2.54 17.33
CA LEU A 53 -29.49 2.90 16.00
C LEU A 53 -31.01 2.76 15.89
N LEU A 54 -31.57 1.78 16.59
CA LEU A 54 -32.94 1.31 16.41
C LEU A 54 -33.79 1.43 17.69
N GLY A 55 -33.19 1.73 18.84
CA GLY A 55 -33.91 1.97 20.09
C GLY A 55 -34.70 3.28 20.05
N SER A 56 -35.56 3.48 21.05
CA SER A 56 -36.38 4.68 21.16
C SER A 56 -35.51 5.95 21.14
N PRO A 57 -35.79 6.91 20.24
CA PRO A 57 -35.03 8.14 20.16
C PRO A 57 -35.26 8.98 21.43
N ASN A 58 -34.19 9.51 22.02
CA ASN A 58 -34.33 10.63 22.95
C ASN A 58 -34.66 11.89 22.15
N GLU A 59 -35.71 12.61 22.52
CA GLU A 59 -36.27 13.77 21.78
C GLU A 59 -35.24 14.87 21.47
N HIS A 60 -34.16 14.98 22.25
CA HIS A 60 -33.10 15.97 22.05
C HIS A 60 -31.82 15.43 21.39
N SER A 61 -31.83 14.19 20.90
CA SER A 61 -30.62 13.57 20.35
C SER A 61 -30.46 13.86 18.86
N ARG A 62 -29.36 14.52 18.49
CA ARG A 62 -28.91 14.64 17.08
C ARG A 62 -28.28 13.36 16.51
N LYS A 63 -28.43 12.23 17.21
CA LYS A 63 -27.84 10.95 16.80
C LYS A 63 -28.66 10.33 15.67
N LEU A 64 -27.99 9.70 14.71
CA LEU A 64 -28.66 8.95 13.64
C LEU A 64 -29.57 7.86 14.23
N SER A 65 -30.86 7.96 13.93
CA SER A 65 -31.87 6.94 14.20
C SER A 65 -32.34 6.31 12.88
N LEU A 66 -32.41 4.98 12.86
CA LEU A 66 -32.89 4.19 11.73
C LEU A 66 -34.13 3.36 12.11
N ARG A 67 -34.66 3.54 13.32
CA ARG A 67 -35.77 2.76 13.90
C ARG A 67 -36.95 2.60 12.95
N ASP A 68 -37.46 3.70 12.40
CA ASP A 68 -38.69 3.66 11.60
C ASP A 68 -38.46 3.17 10.16
N ARG A 69 -37.21 3.12 9.73
CA ARG A 69 -36.82 2.76 8.35
C ARG A 69 -36.45 1.30 8.19
N VAL A 70 -35.93 0.66 9.25
CA VAL A 70 -35.41 -0.71 9.18
C VAL A 70 -36.54 -1.72 9.38
N ARG A 71 -36.45 -2.83 8.64
CA ARG A 71 -37.37 -3.98 8.72
C ARG A 71 -36.63 -5.31 8.84
N SER A 72 -35.36 -5.37 8.43
CA SER A 72 -34.55 -6.58 8.54
C SER A 72 -33.13 -6.23 8.96
N ILE A 73 -32.58 -7.08 9.84
CA ILE A 73 -31.23 -7.00 10.38
C ILE A 73 -30.50 -8.28 10.02
N GLU A 74 -29.51 -8.17 9.15
CA GLU A 74 -28.60 -9.26 8.83
C GLU A 74 -27.27 -9.04 9.57
N PHE A 75 -26.65 -10.10 10.11
CA PHE A 75 -25.35 -10.00 10.79
C PHE A 75 -24.52 -11.29 10.78
N THR A 76 -23.21 -11.12 10.96
CA THR A 76 -22.24 -12.21 11.20
C THR A 76 -21.30 -11.76 12.31
N ALA A 77 -21.21 -12.55 13.38
CA ALA A 77 -20.21 -12.34 14.43
C ALA A 77 -18.81 -12.66 13.88
N THR A 78 -17.81 -11.95 14.38
CA THR A 78 -16.43 -12.03 13.90
C THR A 78 -15.46 -12.13 15.07
N GLY A 79 -14.42 -12.95 14.95
CA GLY A 79 -13.41 -13.20 15.98
C GLY A 79 -12.25 -12.21 15.98
N SER A 80 -12.05 -11.42 14.91
CA SER A 80 -10.97 -10.43 14.85
C SER A 80 -11.35 -9.15 14.10
N ASP A 81 -10.58 -8.07 14.32
CA ASP A 81 -10.77 -6.82 13.58
C ASP A 81 -10.45 -6.98 12.09
N PHE A 82 -9.48 -7.84 11.76
CA PHE A 82 -9.13 -8.19 10.38
C PHE A 82 -10.30 -8.88 9.68
N GLU A 83 -10.86 -9.93 10.29
CA GLU A 83 -12.04 -10.63 9.77
C GLU A 83 -13.22 -9.66 9.59
N SER A 84 -13.47 -8.81 10.59
CA SER A 84 -14.50 -7.77 10.53
C SER A 84 -14.29 -6.82 9.35
N GLY A 85 -13.05 -6.37 9.14
CA GLY A 85 -12.69 -5.49 8.03
C GLY A 85 -12.85 -6.16 6.67
N PHE A 86 -12.42 -7.42 6.56
CA PHE A 86 -12.49 -8.19 5.32
C PHE A 86 -13.93 -8.51 4.92
N LEU A 87 -14.76 -8.92 5.88
CA LEU A 87 -16.18 -9.17 5.64
C LEU A 87 -16.91 -7.87 5.27
N LEU A 88 -16.64 -6.77 5.97
CA LEU A 88 -17.17 -5.44 5.62
C LEU A 88 -16.77 -5.03 4.20
N TYR A 89 -15.51 -5.26 3.81
CA TYR A 89 -15.03 -5.00 2.45
C TYR A 89 -15.83 -5.80 1.41
N LYS A 90 -16.02 -7.10 1.63
CA LYS A 90 -16.79 -7.97 0.71
C LYS A 90 -18.25 -7.49 0.56
N LEU A 91 -18.90 -7.11 1.65
CA LEU A 91 -20.28 -6.63 1.63
C LEU A 91 -20.41 -5.28 0.93
N LEU A 92 -19.53 -4.32 1.24
CA LEU A 92 -19.57 -3.02 0.57
C LEU A 92 -19.24 -3.14 -0.92
N ARG A 93 -18.28 -3.98 -1.31
CA ARG A 93 -17.93 -4.20 -2.72
C ARG A 93 -19.07 -4.84 -3.51
N SER A 94 -19.82 -5.76 -2.91
CA SER A 94 -20.97 -6.41 -3.58
C SER A 94 -22.20 -5.51 -3.64
N ASN A 95 -22.51 -4.75 -2.59
CA ASN A 95 -23.70 -3.89 -2.55
C ASN A 95 -23.47 -2.50 -3.18
N PHE A 96 -22.23 -2.01 -3.20
CA PHE A 96 -21.87 -0.67 -3.67
C PHE A 96 -20.64 -0.69 -4.59
N PRO A 97 -20.63 -1.44 -5.71
CA PRO A 97 -19.44 -1.64 -6.54
C PRO A 97 -18.80 -0.33 -7.05
N GLY A 98 -19.58 0.73 -7.25
CA GLY A 98 -19.06 2.04 -7.69
C GLY A 98 -18.55 2.96 -6.56
N THR A 99 -18.94 2.74 -5.31
CA THR A 99 -18.64 3.68 -4.18
C THR A 99 -18.02 3.01 -2.95
N TYR A 100 -17.82 1.68 -2.96
CA TYR A 100 -17.32 0.94 -1.80
C TYR A 100 -15.98 1.47 -1.26
N GLN A 101 -15.07 1.92 -2.14
CA GLN A 101 -13.78 2.46 -1.73
C GLN A 101 -13.95 3.73 -0.89
N GLN A 102 -14.83 4.64 -1.31
CA GLN A 102 -15.14 5.87 -0.56
C GLN A 102 -15.82 5.55 0.77
N ARG A 103 -16.78 4.61 0.76
CA ARG A 103 -17.48 4.14 1.97
C ARG A 103 -16.55 3.49 2.99
N LEU A 104 -15.53 2.76 2.53
CA LEU A 104 -14.46 2.19 3.36
C LEU A 104 -13.36 3.19 3.72
N ARG A 105 -13.34 4.38 3.11
CA ARG A 105 -12.18 5.28 3.11
C ARG A 105 -10.89 4.56 2.69
N LEU A 106 -11.01 3.59 1.80
CA LEU A 106 -9.91 2.76 1.31
C LEU A 106 -9.06 3.61 0.36
N ARG A 107 -7.85 3.96 0.81
CA ARG A 107 -6.89 4.71 0.01
C ARG A 107 -6.00 3.76 -0.79
N PRO A 108 -5.63 4.09 -2.04
CA PRO A 108 -4.66 3.32 -2.79
C PRO A 108 -3.32 3.24 -2.03
N PRO A 109 -2.66 2.08 -2.04
CA PRO A 109 -1.37 1.94 -1.38
C PRO A 109 -0.27 2.72 -2.13
N PRO A 110 0.75 3.20 -1.42
CA PRO A 110 1.94 3.76 -2.05
C PRO A 110 2.75 2.67 -2.76
N LEU A 111 3.30 3.06 -3.91
CA LEU A 111 4.09 2.25 -4.82
C LEU A 111 5.37 3.02 -5.17
N VAL A 112 6.45 2.28 -5.37
CA VAL A 112 7.69 2.78 -5.97
C VAL A 112 7.53 2.67 -7.48
N LYS A 113 7.52 3.80 -8.19
CA LYS A 113 7.39 3.88 -9.65
C LYS A 113 8.77 4.12 -10.27
N LEU A 114 9.17 3.25 -11.18
CA LEU A 114 10.32 3.45 -12.07
C LEU A 114 9.83 4.05 -13.39
N HIS A 115 10.20 5.31 -13.64
CA HIS A 115 9.79 6.08 -14.83
C HIS A 115 10.67 5.76 -16.05
N LEU A 116 10.39 4.65 -16.73
CA LEU A 116 11.11 4.28 -17.97
C LEU A 116 10.68 5.10 -19.20
N GLU A 117 9.63 5.90 -19.09
CA GLU A 117 9.21 6.83 -20.14
C GLU A 117 10.16 8.04 -20.31
N ASN A 118 10.95 8.35 -19.28
CA ASN A 118 11.89 9.48 -19.32
C ASN A 118 13.18 9.08 -20.07
N ALA A 119 13.78 10.02 -20.81
CA ALA A 119 15.09 9.81 -21.43
C ALA A 119 16.17 9.41 -20.41
N TYR A 120 16.13 10.02 -19.22
CA TYR A 120 16.90 9.61 -18.04
C TYR A 120 15.93 9.13 -16.96
N PRO A 121 15.66 7.80 -16.89
CA PRO A 121 14.75 7.20 -15.93
C PRO A 121 15.06 7.58 -14.48
N ARG A 122 14.01 7.65 -13.66
CA ARG A 122 14.09 7.95 -12.22
C ARG A 122 13.08 7.12 -11.43
N VAL A 123 13.28 7.06 -10.12
CA VAL A 123 12.32 6.46 -9.18
C VAL A 123 11.50 7.55 -8.48
N SER A 124 10.21 7.31 -8.26
CA SER A 124 9.35 8.17 -7.44
C SER A 124 8.32 7.36 -6.66
N ILE A 125 7.69 7.97 -5.65
CA ILE A 125 6.62 7.32 -4.87
C ILE A 125 5.25 7.86 -5.30
N THR A 126 4.36 6.97 -5.70
CA THR A 126 3.01 7.29 -6.17
C THR A 126 1.95 6.37 -5.55
N THR A 127 0.74 6.88 -5.37
CA THR A 127 -0.45 6.08 -5.03
C THR A 127 -1.29 5.74 -6.26
N HIS A 128 -0.91 6.29 -7.42
CA HIS A 128 -1.65 6.13 -8.67
C HIS A 128 -0.86 5.23 -9.62
N ARG A 129 -1.50 4.14 -10.06
CA ARG A 129 -1.01 3.36 -11.20
C ARG A 129 -1.33 4.14 -12.48
N GLY A 130 -0.36 4.19 -13.38
CA GLY A 130 -0.51 4.82 -14.69
C GLY A 130 -1.51 4.06 -15.56
N ARG A 131 -1.82 4.62 -16.72
CA ARG A 131 -2.67 3.94 -17.71
C ARG A 131 -2.00 2.63 -18.16
N PRO A 132 -2.78 1.56 -18.41
CA PRO A 132 -2.26 0.35 -19.05
C PRO A 132 -1.50 0.72 -20.34
N GLY A 133 -0.27 0.21 -20.50
CA GLY A 133 0.59 0.50 -21.65
C GLY A 133 1.62 1.62 -21.45
N ALA A 134 1.62 2.32 -20.29
CA ALA A 134 2.74 3.17 -19.91
C ALA A 134 3.99 2.32 -19.66
N LYS A 135 5.17 2.79 -20.13
CA LYS A 135 6.45 2.06 -19.97
C LYS A 135 6.92 1.96 -18.51
N SER A 136 6.26 2.61 -17.55
CA SER A 136 6.69 2.62 -16.16
C SER A 136 6.43 1.30 -15.44
N ILE A 137 7.35 0.93 -14.55
CA ILE A 137 7.20 -0.26 -13.69
C ILE A 137 6.85 0.20 -12.27
N TYR A 138 6.06 -0.59 -11.55
CA TYR A 138 5.56 -0.27 -10.22
C TYR A 138 5.89 -1.41 -9.25
N TYR A 139 6.54 -1.10 -8.14
CA TYR A 139 6.91 -2.04 -7.09
C TYR A 139 6.15 -1.71 -5.79
N GLY A 140 5.75 -2.73 -5.04
CA GLY A 140 4.92 -2.64 -3.83
C GLY A 140 3.76 -3.64 -3.88
N PRO A 141 2.70 -3.47 -3.07
CA PRO A 141 2.31 -2.27 -2.30
C PRO A 141 3.04 -2.09 -0.96
N PHE A 142 3.44 -0.86 -0.65
CA PHE A 142 4.07 -0.52 0.63
C PHE A 142 3.02 -0.17 1.70
N ARG A 143 3.33 -0.44 2.97
CA ARG A 143 2.43 -0.18 4.11
C ARG A 143 2.15 1.31 4.33
N SER A 144 3.12 2.16 4.05
CA SER A 144 3.00 3.62 4.15
C SER A 144 3.93 4.31 3.17
N ARG A 145 3.66 5.58 2.89
CA ARG A 145 4.49 6.39 1.99
C ARG A 145 5.92 6.52 2.52
N ALA A 146 6.06 6.73 3.83
CA ALA A 146 7.36 6.83 4.49
C ALA A 146 8.20 5.54 4.34
N VAL A 147 7.58 4.36 4.44
CA VAL A 147 8.29 3.08 4.21
C VAL A 147 8.72 2.96 2.75
N ALA A 148 7.88 3.35 1.80
CA ALA A 148 8.23 3.34 0.38
C ALA A 148 9.38 4.31 0.06
N GLU A 149 9.34 5.53 0.61
CA GLU A 149 10.40 6.54 0.44
C GLU A 149 11.71 6.08 1.06
N LYS A 150 11.67 5.51 2.27
CA LYS A 150 12.86 4.94 2.92
C LYS A 150 13.45 3.80 2.10
N PHE A 151 12.63 2.84 1.69
CA PHE A 151 13.08 1.72 0.86
C PHE A 151 13.72 2.21 -0.44
N ALA A 152 13.08 3.13 -1.16
CA ALA A 152 13.61 3.67 -2.40
C ALA A 152 14.95 4.41 -2.17
N ASN A 153 15.06 5.24 -1.14
CA ASN A 153 16.29 5.97 -0.83
C ASN A 153 17.43 5.02 -0.44
N ASP A 154 17.18 4.09 0.48
CA ASP A 154 18.17 3.11 0.93
C ASP A 154 18.63 2.20 -0.22
N SER A 155 17.70 1.81 -1.10
CA SER A 155 18.02 1.01 -2.30
C SER A 155 18.91 1.77 -3.27
N LEU A 156 18.58 3.03 -3.54
CA LEU A 156 19.33 3.86 -4.47
C LEU A 156 20.73 4.22 -3.97
N ASP A 157 21.06 4.03 -2.68
CA ASP A 157 22.43 4.25 -2.16
C ASP A 157 23.45 3.26 -2.75
N PHE A 158 22.98 2.14 -3.31
CA PHE A 158 23.85 1.15 -3.96
C PHE A 158 24.08 1.44 -5.45
N PHE A 159 23.42 2.47 -5.99
CA PHE A 159 23.42 2.83 -7.41
C PHE A 159 23.75 4.32 -7.59
N LYS A 160 24.08 4.70 -8.82
CA LYS A 160 24.32 6.09 -9.24
C LYS A 160 23.20 6.62 -10.13
N MET A 161 21.97 6.19 -9.86
CA MET A 161 20.78 6.70 -10.53
C MET A 161 20.43 8.11 -10.04
N ARG A 162 19.82 8.93 -10.91
CA ARG A 162 19.35 10.25 -10.51
C ARG A 162 18.27 10.20 -9.43
N ARG A 163 18.28 11.21 -8.56
CA ARG A 163 17.26 11.41 -7.50
C ARG A 163 16.43 12.69 -7.70
N CYS A 164 16.85 13.58 -8.59
CA CYS A 164 16.13 14.81 -8.91
C CYS A 164 14.79 14.53 -9.62
N VAL A 165 13.80 15.38 -9.35
CA VAL A 165 12.43 15.27 -9.88
C VAL A 165 12.18 16.11 -11.13
N ASP A 166 13.19 16.82 -11.62
CA ASP A 166 13.08 17.73 -12.76
C ASP A 166 13.01 16.96 -14.09
N ASP A 167 12.52 17.60 -15.14
CA ASP A 167 12.68 17.06 -16.49
C ASP A 167 14.04 17.53 -17.04
N LEU A 168 14.96 16.57 -17.23
CA LEU A 168 16.34 16.89 -17.55
C LEU A 168 16.46 17.28 -19.03
N HIS A 169 17.10 18.43 -19.23
CA HIS A 169 17.63 18.87 -20.51
C HIS A 169 19.15 18.97 -20.33
N PRO A 170 19.91 17.90 -20.64
CA PRO A 170 21.34 17.84 -20.38
C PRO A 170 22.12 18.97 -21.04
N ASP A 171 22.82 19.76 -20.22
CA ASP A 171 23.64 20.88 -20.66
C ASP A 171 24.99 20.87 -19.93
N PRO A 172 26.14 20.75 -20.62
CA PRO A 172 27.47 20.83 -20.01
C PRO A 172 27.71 22.08 -19.15
N ALA A 173 27.00 23.18 -19.41
CA ALA A 173 27.12 24.41 -18.63
C ALA A 173 26.37 24.37 -17.29
N PHE A 174 25.55 23.32 -17.05
CA PHE A 174 24.79 23.19 -15.82
C PHE A 174 25.72 22.96 -14.61
N PRO A 175 25.58 23.71 -13.50
CA PRO A 175 26.56 23.76 -12.40
C PRO A 175 26.66 22.49 -11.55
N GLY A 176 25.87 21.46 -11.84
CA GLY A 176 25.77 20.25 -11.02
C GLY A 176 24.86 20.40 -9.82
N CYS A 177 24.74 19.33 -9.03
CA CYS A 177 23.91 19.32 -7.83
C CYS A 177 24.62 18.57 -6.69
N ILE A 178 24.09 18.69 -5.48
CA ILE A 178 24.67 18.02 -4.31
C ILE A 178 24.79 16.49 -4.49
N TYR A 179 23.85 15.85 -5.20
CA TYR A 179 23.92 14.41 -5.45
C TYR A 179 25.11 14.02 -6.34
N SER A 180 25.48 14.85 -7.31
CA SER A 180 26.66 14.59 -8.14
C SER A 180 27.95 14.84 -7.37
N GLU A 181 28.01 15.89 -6.55
CA GLU A 181 29.17 16.17 -5.69
C GLU A 181 29.42 15.04 -4.69
N MET A 182 28.35 14.49 -4.12
CA MET A 182 28.40 13.30 -3.24
C MET A 182 28.59 11.98 -3.99
N LYS A 183 28.77 12.00 -5.31
CA LYS A 183 28.92 10.81 -6.18
C LYS A 183 27.77 9.80 -6.10
N MET A 184 26.58 10.26 -5.72
CA MET A 184 25.35 9.46 -5.65
C MET A 184 24.59 9.39 -6.98
N CYS A 185 25.07 10.10 -8.01
CA CYS A 185 24.47 10.12 -9.34
C CYS A 185 25.57 10.21 -10.40
N LEU A 186 25.37 9.55 -11.54
CA LEU A 186 26.22 9.71 -12.74
C LEU A 186 26.08 11.09 -13.40
N ALA A 187 25.19 11.94 -12.88
CA ALA A 187 25.01 13.32 -13.27
C ALA A 187 24.70 13.55 -14.77
N PRO A 188 23.65 12.90 -15.31
CA PRO A 188 23.25 13.13 -16.70
C PRO A 188 22.82 14.58 -16.97
N CYS A 189 22.48 15.36 -15.94
CA CYS A 189 22.05 16.75 -16.07
C CYS A 189 23.10 17.68 -16.70
N PHE A 190 24.40 17.44 -16.48
CA PHE A 190 25.49 18.18 -17.11
C PHE A 190 26.34 17.32 -18.06
N LYS A 191 25.78 16.20 -18.53
CA LYS A 191 26.51 15.20 -19.34
C LYS A 191 27.76 14.64 -18.64
N GLY A 192 27.67 14.42 -17.33
CA GLY A 192 28.72 13.74 -16.55
C GLY A 192 28.89 12.25 -16.85
N CYS A 193 27.96 11.67 -17.64
CA CYS A 193 28.01 10.32 -18.19
C CYS A 193 27.39 10.32 -19.59
N THR A 194 27.66 9.26 -20.33
CA THR A 194 26.98 8.96 -21.60
C THR A 194 25.58 8.39 -21.37
N ASP A 195 24.72 8.49 -22.38
CA ASP A 195 23.37 7.93 -22.34
C ASP A 195 23.37 6.41 -22.15
N ASP A 196 24.40 5.73 -22.67
CA ASP A 196 24.56 4.28 -22.57
C ASP A 196 24.97 3.88 -21.15
N GLU A 197 25.95 4.55 -20.55
CA GLU A 197 26.34 4.33 -19.13
C GLU A 197 25.15 4.55 -18.19
N TYR A 198 24.36 5.61 -18.42
CA TYR A 198 23.17 5.85 -17.61
C TYR A 198 22.13 4.74 -17.80
N ARG A 199 21.94 4.26 -19.03
CA ARG A 199 21.00 3.18 -19.33
C ARG A 199 21.41 1.86 -18.69
N GLU A 200 22.70 1.53 -18.68
CA GLU A 200 23.23 0.37 -17.99
C GLU A 200 22.95 0.43 -16.49
N GLU A 201 23.16 1.60 -15.87
CA GLU A 201 22.85 1.79 -14.45
C GLU A 201 21.34 1.64 -14.16
N VAL A 202 20.47 2.12 -15.05
CA VAL A 202 19.02 1.91 -14.96
C VAL A 202 18.66 0.43 -15.04
N VAL A 203 19.28 -0.32 -15.96
CA VAL A 203 19.06 -1.78 -16.09
C VAL A 203 19.49 -2.50 -14.82
N ARG A 204 20.59 -2.09 -14.18
CA ARG A 204 21.03 -2.64 -12.88
C ARG A 204 20.01 -2.37 -11.78
N VAL A 205 19.48 -1.14 -11.68
CA VAL A 205 18.42 -0.78 -10.72
C VAL A 205 17.15 -1.60 -10.99
N GLN A 206 16.75 -1.76 -12.25
CA GLN A 206 15.57 -2.54 -12.62
C GLN A 206 15.75 -4.02 -12.22
N SER A 207 16.87 -4.64 -12.57
CA SER A 207 17.19 -6.03 -12.18
C SER A 207 17.20 -6.22 -10.67
N TYR A 208 17.70 -5.23 -9.93
CA TYR A 208 17.63 -5.20 -8.48
C TYR A 208 16.19 -5.21 -7.97
N LEU A 209 15.34 -4.31 -8.45
CA LEU A 209 13.94 -4.24 -8.01
C LEU A 209 13.13 -5.48 -8.43
N ASP A 210 13.32 -5.96 -9.66
CA ASP A 210 12.63 -7.14 -10.22
C ASP A 210 12.98 -8.43 -9.48
N SER A 211 14.22 -8.55 -8.98
CA SER A 211 14.67 -9.73 -8.23
C SER A 211 14.36 -9.68 -6.73
N GLY A 212 13.69 -8.62 -6.25
CA GLY A 212 13.55 -8.36 -4.82
C GLY A 212 14.89 -8.15 -4.11
N GLY A 213 15.88 -7.62 -4.86
CA GLY A 213 17.23 -7.29 -4.43
C GLY A 213 18.24 -8.43 -4.40
N ARG A 214 17.82 -9.66 -4.72
CA ARG A 214 18.70 -10.83 -4.78
C ARG A 214 19.78 -10.73 -5.85
N SER A 215 19.56 -9.97 -6.93
CA SER A 215 20.56 -9.81 -7.99
C SER A 215 21.81 -9.11 -7.48
N LEU A 216 21.63 -8.02 -6.73
CA LEU A 216 22.73 -7.24 -6.16
C LEU A 216 23.41 -7.96 -5.00
N GLU A 217 22.62 -8.66 -4.16
CA GLU A 217 23.16 -9.49 -3.09
C GLU A 217 24.14 -10.55 -3.63
N ARG A 218 23.70 -11.32 -4.65
CA ARG A 218 24.55 -12.32 -5.32
C ARG A 218 25.77 -11.70 -6.01
N GLU A 219 25.62 -10.50 -6.57
CA GLU A 219 26.75 -9.78 -7.18
C GLU A 219 27.83 -9.49 -6.14
N PHE A 220 27.46 -8.92 -4.98
CA PHE A 220 28.42 -8.60 -3.93
C PHE A 220 29.00 -9.84 -3.25
N GLU A 221 28.19 -10.88 -3.02
CA GLU A 221 28.68 -12.14 -2.46
C GLU A 221 29.72 -12.79 -3.38
N ARG A 222 29.45 -12.85 -4.68
CA ARG A 222 30.43 -13.39 -5.65
C ARG A 222 31.70 -12.55 -5.68
N GLN A 223 31.58 -11.22 -5.77
CA GLN A 223 32.76 -10.32 -5.76
C GLN A 223 33.57 -10.47 -4.47
N ARG A 224 32.91 -10.65 -3.32
CA ARG A 224 33.57 -10.87 -2.03
C ARG A 224 34.36 -12.18 -2.05
N ASP A 225 33.75 -13.24 -2.54
CA ASP A 225 34.35 -14.57 -2.57
C ASP A 225 35.55 -14.62 -3.54
N ASP A 226 35.42 -13.97 -4.71
CA ASP A 226 36.50 -13.79 -5.68
C ASP A 226 37.68 -12.99 -5.07
N ALA A 227 37.39 -11.87 -4.37
CA ALA A 227 38.42 -11.09 -3.69
C ALA A 227 39.12 -11.88 -2.58
N SER A 228 38.36 -12.68 -1.81
CA SER A 228 38.94 -13.57 -0.79
C SER A 228 39.80 -14.67 -1.41
N ALA A 229 39.41 -15.23 -2.56
CA ALA A 229 40.20 -16.23 -3.27
C ALA A 229 41.51 -15.62 -3.82
N ALA A 230 41.49 -14.34 -4.18
CA ALA A 230 42.66 -13.55 -4.58
C ALA A 230 43.51 -13.05 -3.39
N LEU A 231 43.16 -13.40 -2.14
CA LEU A 231 43.80 -12.94 -0.90
C LEU A 231 43.72 -11.41 -0.68
N ASP A 232 42.78 -10.73 -1.34
CA ASP A 232 42.47 -9.30 -1.15
C ASP A 232 41.41 -9.12 -0.04
N PHE A 233 41.85 -9.31 1.20
CA PHE A 233 40.97 -9.31 2.37
C PHE A 233 40.37 -7.94 2.70
N GLU A 234 41.03 -6.84 2.33
CA GLU A 234 40.51 -5.49 2.54
C GLU A 234 39.27 -5.25 1.67
N ASN A 235 39.36 -5.59 0.38
CA ASN A 235 38.23 -5.49 -0.53
C ASN A 235 37.11 -6.48 -0.18
N ALA A 236 37.46 -7.72 0.16
CA ALA A 236 36.47 -8.70 0.63
C ALA A 236 35.73 -8.19 1.88
N GLY A 237 36.43 -7.59 2.84
CA GLY A 237 35.83 -6.95 4.01
C GLY A 237 34.86 -5.82 3.65
N ALA A 238 35.24 -4.94 2.72
CA ALA A 238 34.39 -3.85 2.24
C ALA A 238 33.12 -4.37 1.54
N LEU A 239 33.25 -5.40 0.69
CA LEU A 239 32.11 -6.03 0.02
C LEU A 239 31.19 -6.75 1.01
N HIS A 240 31.75 -7.41 2.02
CA HIS A 240 30.97 -8.02 3.10
C HIS A 240 30.13 -6.97 3.86
N ALA A 241 30.73 -5.82 4.20
CA ALA A 241 30.01 -4.72 4.84
C ALA A 241 28.86 -4.19 3.96
N ARG A 242 29.01 -4.18 2.63
CA ARG A 242 27.93 -3.81 1.70
C ARG A 242 26.80 -4.82 1.70
N VAL A 243 27.08 -6.12 1.76
CA VAL A 243 26.06 -7.19 1.90
C VAL A 243 25.29 -7.01 3.20
N GLU A 244 25.98 -6.80 4.33
CA GLU A 244 25.34 -6.59 5.63
C GLU A 244 24.47 -5.31 5.64
N LYS A 245 24.89 -4.25 4.94
CA LYS A 245 24.06 -3.04 4.75
C LYS A 245 22.83 -3.31 3.88
N LEU A 246 22.91 -4.22 2.92
CA LEU A 246 21.83 -4.51 1.98
C LEU A 246 20.68 -5.31 2.62
N LYS A 247 21.00 -6.33 3.44
CA LYS A 247 20.01 -7.20 4.12
C LYS A 247 18.85 -6.45 4.80
N PRO A 248 19.05 -5.43 5.65
CA PRO A 248 17.95 -4.71 6.30
C PRO A 248 17.12 -3.86 5.32
N VAL A 249 17.65 -3.51 4.14
CA VAL A 249 16.88 -2.84 3.08
C VAL A 249 15.93 -3.85 2.42
N LEU A 250 16.42 -5.06 2.14
CA LEU A 250 15.60 -6.12 1.54
C LEU A 250 14.46 -6.57 2.45
N ALA A 251 14.66 -6.59 3.77
CA ALA A 251 13.61 -6.89 4.74
C ALA A 251 12.44 -5.89 4.74
N GLN A 252 12.61 -4.70 4.13
CA GLN A 252 11.55 -3.71 3.97
C GLN A 252 10.63 -3.99 2.77
N LEU A 253 11.06 -4.86 1.83
CA LEU A 253 10.22 -5.27 0.71
C LEU A 253 9.04 -6.09 1.24
N PRO A 254 7.79 -5.72 0.91
CA PRO A 254 6.67 -6.60 1.15
C PRO A 254 6.87 -7.90 0.35
N GLU A 255 6.52 -9.06 0.92
CA GLU A 255 6.59 -10.37 0.23
C GLU A 255 5.74 -10.43 -1.06
N ILE A 256 4.84 -9.47 -1.25
CA ILE A 256 3.99 -9.35 -2.44
C ILE A 256 4.67 -8.36 -3.39
N VAL A 257 5.57 -8.85 -4.25
CA VAL A 257 6.11 -8.11 -5.39
C VAL A 257 6.04 -9.00 -6.63
N HIS A 258 5.06 -8.73 -7.50
CA HIS A 258 5.08 -8.97 -8.95
C HIS A 258 4.16 -7.94 -9.63
#